data_AF-A0A2V9MZN9-F1
#
_entry.id   AF-A0A2V9MZN9-F1
#
_cell.length_a   1.000
_cell.length_b   1.000
_cell.length_c   1.000
_cell.angle_alpha   90.00
_cell.angle_beta   90.00
_cell.angle_gamma   90.00
#
_symmetry.space_group_name_H-M   'P 1'
#
loop_
_entity.id
_entity.type
_entity.pdbx_description
1 polymer ?
#
loop_
_entity_poly.entity_id
_entity_poly.type
_entity_poly.pdbx_seq_one_letter_code
_entity_poly.pdbx_strand_id
1 'polypeptide(L)'
;MAATENVSQLSPSCNSIASRNGVITVFGYGVQVCVNRGHLTIEDGIGADRRHFRLPRVGHGLKRLVIIGSDGMISLAALRWLSDQNAAFVMLERNGKVLATTGPVRPSDAKLRRAQALAAQSEAGLRIARELISRKLAGQEQVARASLRDSLTADAIVRLRSALPNTTSLGEIRMLESQAAAAYWSAWRDLP
;
A
#
# COMPACT_ATOMS: atom_id res chain seq x y z
N MET A 1 17.06 -3.90 -21.35
CA MET A 1 17.87 -3.20 -20.34
C MET A 1 17.42 -3.69 -18.98
N ALA A 2 18.22 -4.53 -18.32
CA ALA A 2 17.92 -5.03 -16.98
C ALA A 2 18.38 -3.97 -15.97
N ALA A 3 17.54 -3.62 -14.99
CA ALA A 3 17.85 -2.65 -13.96
C ALA A 3 19.12 -3.09 -13.19
N THR A 4 20.18 -2.29 -13.29
CA THR A 4 21.52 -2.62 -12.77
C THR A 4 21.69 -2.23 -11.30
N GLU A 5 20.75 -1.49 -10.72
CA GLU A 5 20.82 -1.06 -9.32
C GLU A 5 19.67 -1.67 -8.50
N ASN A 6 20.00 -2.72 -7.75
CA ASN A 6 19.14 -3.16 -6.66
C ASN A 6 19.16 -2.05 -5.60
N VAL A 7 17.97 -1.51 -5.28
CA VAL A 7 17.78 -0.61 -4.14
C VAL A 7 18.49 -1.22 -2.93
N SER A 8 19.42 -0.48 -2.35
CA SER A 8 20.21 -0.92 -1.21
C SER A 8 19.29 -1.30 -0.05
N GLN A 9 19.08 -2.59 0.14
CA GLN A 9 18.43 -3.10 1.33
C GLN A 9 19.41 -2.88 2.49
N LEU A 10 19.06 -1.95 3.38
CA LEU A 10 19.80 -1.69 4.62
C LEU A 10 20.07 -3.01 5.34
N SER A 11 21.33 -3.28 5.65
CA SER A 11 21.74 -4.41 6.48
C SER A 11 20.96 -4.40 7.79
N PRO A 12 20.34 -5.52 8.21
CA PRO A 12 19.58 -5.56 9.45
C PRO A 12 20.54 -5.42 10.64
N SER A 13 20.64 -4.20 11.19
CA SER A 13 21.25 -4.01 12.50
C SER A 13 20.40 -4.75 13.54
N CYS A 14 21.08 -5.54 14.37
CA CYS A 14 20.54 -6.66 15.14
C CYS A 14 19.45 -6.30 16.19
N ASN A 15 19.10 -5.03 16.41
CA ASN A 15 18.20 -4.65 17.51
C ASN A 15 17.04 -3.70 17.16
N SER A 16 16.82 -3.35 15.89
CA SER A 16 15.61 -2.59 15.48
C SER A 16 15.09 -3.05 14.13
N ILE A 17 14.36 -4.16 14.13
CA ILE A 17 13.89 -4.87 12.92
C ILE A 17 12.59 -4.30 12.35
N ALA A 18 11.80 -3.56 13.16
CA ALA A 18 10.77 -2.72 12.56
C ALA A 18 11.49 -1.62 11.76
N SER A 19 11.26 -1.55 10.45
CA SER A 19 11.63 -0.36 9.68
C SER A 19 11.18 0.89 10.45
N ARG A 20 11.81 2.05 10.24
CA ARG A 20 11.34 3.31 10.87
C ARG A 20 9.82 3.54 10.72
N ASN A 21 9.21 2.87 9.73
CA ASN A 21 7.81 2.94 9.38
C ASN A 21 6.93 1.83 10.01
N GLY A 22 7.50 0.88 10.74
CA GLY A 22 6.78 -0.24 11.37
C GLY A 22 6.37 -1.36 10.40
N VAL A 23 7.02 -1.48 9.25
CA VAL A 23 6.74 -2.52 8.26
C VAL A 23 7.87 -3.55 8.25
N ILE A 24 7.53 -4.83 8.36
CA ILE A 24 8.46 -5.96 8.17
C ILE A 24 8.05 -6.70 6.91
N THR A 25 9.00 -6.88 6.00
CA THR A 25 8.81 -7.66 4.78
C THR A 25 9.59 -8.96 4.89
N VAL A 26 8.91 -10.06 4.59
CA VAL A 26 9.37 -11.42 4.76
C VAL A 26 9.33 -12.12 3.41
N PHE A 27 10.42 -12.77 3.02
CA PHE A 27 10.53 -13.45 1.72
C PHE A 27 11.51 -14.63 1.82
N GLY A 28 11.43 -15.57 0.88
CA GLY A 28 12.29 -16.75 0.84
C GLY A 28 11.53 -18.04 0.56
N TYR A 29 12.08 -19.16 1.05
CA TYR A 29 11.47 -20.50 0.97
C TYR A 29 11.31 -21.07 2.37
N GLY A 30 10.18 -21.73 2.62
CA GLY A 30 9.82 -22.25 3.94
C GLY A 30 9.74 -21.17 5.01
N VAL A 31 9.14 -20.01 4.68
CA VAL A 31 8.89 -18.92 5.63
C VAL A 31 8.03 -19.43 6.77
N GLN A 32 8.38 -19.11 8.01
CA GLN A 32 7.62 -19.56 9.17
C GLN A 32 7.25 -18.39 10.08
N VAL A 33 5.95 -18.20 10.30
CA VAL A 33 5.43 -17.16 11.20
C VAL A 33 4.61 -17.82 12.30
N CYS A 34 5.19 -17.88 13.50
CA CYS A 34 4.63 -18.60 14.64
C CYS A 34 4.64 -17.74 15.91
N VAL A 35 3.86 -18.13 16.91
CA VAL A 35 3.94 -17.52 18.25
C VAL A 35 4.62 -18.51 19.18
N ASN A 36 5.71 -18.08 19.82
CA ASN A 36 6.41 -18.86 20.83
C ASN A 36 6.49 -18.08 22.14
N ARG A 37 5.97 -18.64 23.24
CA ARG A 37 5.94 -18.01 24.57
C ARG A 37 5.46 -16.55 24.52
N GLY A 38 4.37 -16.30 23.81
CA GLY A 38 3.76 -14.97 23.64
C GLY A 38 4.51 -14.01 22.71
N HIS A 39 5.66 -14.39 22.16
CA HIS A 39 6.41 -13.59 21.19
C HIS A 39 6.06 -14.04 19.78
N LEU A 40 6.02 -13.09 18.83
CA LEU A 40 5.91 -13.42 17.42
C LEU A 40 7.30 -13.78 16.90
N THR A 41 7.46 -15.00 16.42
CA THR A 41 8.66 -15.51 15.79
C THR A 41 8.46 -15.56 14.28
N ILE A 42 9.41 -15.02 13.54
CA ILE A 42 9.41 -14.98 12.07
C ILE A 42 10.73 -15.56 11.61
N GLU A 43 10.67 -16.56 10.73
CA GLU A 43 11.83 -17.09 10.02
C GLU A 43 11.66 -16.84 8.53
N ASP A 44 12.68 -16.29 7.90
CA ASP A 44 12.70 -15.94 6.49
C ASP A 44 14.06 -16.19 5.85
N GLY A 45 14.18 -15.96 4.54
CA GLY A 45 15.39 -16.25 3.78
C GLY A 45 15.44 -17.66 3.21
N ILE A 46 16.62 -18.05 2.71
CA ILE A 46 16.86 -19.31 2.01
C ILE A 46 18.25 -19.83 2.40
N GLY A 47 18.36 -21.11 2.74
CA GLY A 47 19.65 -21.75 3.01
C GLY A 47 20.47 -21.02 4.07
N ALA A 48 21.68 -20.60 3.72
CA ALA A 48 22.60 -19.90 4.62
C ALA A 48 22.15 -18.49 5.01
N ASP A 49 21.27 -17.86 4.22
CA ASP A 49 20.75 -16.50 4.47
C ASP A 49 19.47 -16.51 5.31
N ARG A 50 19.20 -17.60 6.05
CA ARG A 50 18.04 -17.67 6.95
C ARG A 50 18.16 -16.64 8.07
N ARG A 51 17.12 -15.84 8.25
CA ARG A 51 17.02 -14.86 9.32
C ARG A 51 15.90 -15.27 10.27
N HIS A 52 16.12 -15.02 11.54
CA HIS A 52 15.15 -15.30 12.60
C HIS A 52 14.89 -14.01 13.38
N PHE A 53 13.63 -13.63 13.46
CA PHE A 53 13.17 -12.45 14.18
C PHE A 53 12.24 -12.88 15.31
N ARG A 54 12.38 -12.20 16.46
CA ARG A 54 11.51 -12.40 17.62
C ARG A 54 11.01 -11.05 18.10
N LEU A 55 9.69 -10.86 18.08
CA LEU A 55 9.05 -9.63 18.50
C LEU A 55 8.31 -9.82 19.82
N PRO A 56 8.63 -9.03 20.86
CA PRO A 56 7.86 -9.00 22.10
C PRO A 56 6.49 -8.38 21.85
N ARG A 57 5.53 -8.61 22.76
CA ARG A 57 4.18 -8.00 22.68
C ARG A 57 4.17 -6.49 22.83
N VAL A 58 5.16 -5.90 23.49
CA VAL A 58 5.19 -4.46 23.76
C VAL A 58 6.48 -3.87 23.22
N GLY A 59 6.42 -2.64 22.71
CA GLY A 59 7.60 -1.90 22.25
C GLY A 59 8.20 -2.38 20.91
N HIS A 60 7.53 -3.28 20.20
CA HIS A 60 8.02 -3.82 18.92
C HIS A 60 7.75 -2.91 17.71
N GLY A 61 6.83 -1.95 17.80
CA GLY A 61 6.57 -0.94 16.75
C GLY A 61 6.04 -1.48 15.42
N LEU A 62 5.63 -2.75 15.36
CA LEU A 62 5.11 -3.38 14.15
C LEU A 62 3.70 -2.84 13.84
N LYS A 63 3.56 -2.27 12.64
CA LYS A 63 2.29 -1.83 12.05
C LYS A 63 1.84 -2.74 10.92
N ARG A 64 2.77 -3.38 10.21
CA ARG A 64 2.44 -4.26 9.08
C ARG A 64 3.47 -5.37 8.88
N LEU A 65 3.00 -6.60 8.74
CA LEU A 65 3.78 -7.74 8.25
C LEU A 65 3.40 -8.00 6.79
N VAL A 66 4.39 -8.02 5.89
CA VAL A 66 4.21 -8.30 4.46
C VAL A 66 4.97 -9.59 4.13
N ILE A 67 4.29 -10.63 3.70
CA ILE A 67 4.92 -11.86 3.19
C ILE A 67 4.87 -11.83 1.66
N ILE A 68 6.01 -12.04 1.02
CA ILE A 68 6.11 -12.15 -0.44
C ILE A 68 6.50 -13.59 -0.78
N GLY A 69 5.58 -14.31 -1.41
CA GLY A 69 5.76 -15.69 -1.79
C GLY A 69 4.55 -16.56 -1.48
N SER A 70 4.57 -17.77 -2.02
CA SER A 70 3.53 -18.79 -1.86
C SER A 70 3.94 -19.96 -0.99
N ASP A 71 5.19 -19.97 -0.49
CA ASP A 71 5.76 -21.08 0.27
C ASP A 71 6.04 -20.66 1.72
N GLY A 72 5.63 -21.50 2.66
CA GLY A 72 5.75 -21.28 4.09
C GLY A 72 4.48 -21.59 4.87
N MET A 73 4.51 -21.25 6.16
CA MET A 73 3.40 -21.41 7.08
C MET A 73 3.24 -20.19 7.99
N ILE A 74 1.99 -19.82 8.23
CA ILE A 74 1.62 -18.88 9.28
C ILE A 74 0.65 -19.57 10.24
N SER A 75 0.97 -19.55 11.52
CA SER A 75 0.07 -20.10 12.54
C SER A 75 -1.13 -19.17 12.75
N LEU A 76 -2.29 -19.74 13.08
CA LEU A 76 -3.47 -18.96 13.50
C LEU A 76 -3.16 -18.09 14.73
N ALA A 77 -2.30 -18.58 15.63
CA ALA A 77 -1.83 -17.83 16.78
C ALA A 77 -1.09 -16.56 16.36
N ALA A 78 -0.30 -16.60 15.28
CA ALA A 78 0.39 -15.44 14.75
C ALA A 78 -0.58 -14.43 14.12
N LEU A 79 -1.58 -14.88 13.36
CA LEU A 79 -2.63 -13.99 12.84
C LEU A 79 -3.39 -13.29 13.96
N ARG A 80 -3.75 -14.02 15.02
CA ARG A 80 -4.37 -13.45 16.22
C ARG A 80 -3.43 -12.46 16.92
N TRP A 81 -2.16 -12.82 17.10
CA TRP A 81 -1.18 -11.94 17.72
C TRP A 81 -1.05 -10.61 16.97
N LEU A 82 -0.99 -10.65 15.63
CA LEU A 82 -0.97 -9.45 14.80
C LEU A 82 -2.23 -8.61 14.99
N SER A 83 -3.40 -9.26 15.01
CA SER A 83 -4.66 -8.55 15.26
C SER A 83 -4.71 -7.91 16.65
N ASP A 84 -4.28 -8.61 17.70
CA ASP A 84 -4.22 -8.12 19.07
C ASP A 84 -3.26 -6.92 19.21
N GLN A 85 -2.18 -6.92 18.43
CA GLN A 85 -1.22 -5.80 18.37
C GLN A 85 -1.60 -4.72 17.35
N ASN A 86 -2.80 -4.78 16.76
CA ASN A 86 -3.28 -3.82 15.77
C ASN A 86 -2.35 -3.70 14.54
N ALA A 87 -1.64 -4.79 14.21
CA ALA A 87 -0.73 -4.90 13.09
C ALA A 87 -1.44 -5.55 11.88
N ALA A 88 -1.31 -4.95 10.71
CA ALA A 88 -1.86 -5.50 9.48
C ALA A 88 -1.00 -6.66 8.96
N PHE A 89 -1.63 -7.63 8.30
CA PHE A 89 -0.95 -8.70 7.58
C PHE A 89 -1.29 -8.61 6.09
N VAL A 90 -0.29 -8.70 5.23
CA VAL A 90 -0.46 -8.72 3.77
C VAL A 90 0.36 -9.87 3.21
N MET A 91 -0.26 -10.71 2.39
CA MET A 91 0.40 -11.75 1.62
C MET A 91 0.35 -11.38 0.15
N LEU A 92 1.53 -11.33 -0.48
CA LEU A 92 1.71 -11.01 -1.88
C LEU A 92 2.28 -12.24 -2.60
N GLU A 93 1.80 -12.49 -3.82
CA GLU A 93 2.45 -13.38 -4.77
C GLU A 93 3.74 -12.72 -5.31
N ARG A 94 4.64 -13.51 -5.91
CA ARG A 94 5.92 -13.02 -6.46
C ARG A 94 5.75 -11.96 -7.57
N ASN A 95 4.59 -11.93 -8.23
CA ASN A 95 4.22 -10.91 -9.22
C ASN A 95 3.64 -9.62 -8.59
N GLY A 96 3.58 -9.52 -7.25
CA GLY A 96 3.01 -8.39 -6.53
C GLY A 96 1.49 -8.44 -6.34
N LYS A 97 0.80 -9.48 -6.84
CA LYS A 97 -0.64 -9.66 -6.63
C LYS A 97 -0.94 -9.92 -5.15
N VAL A 98 -1.91 -9.20 -4.61
CA VAL A 98 -2.37 -9.42 -3.23
C VAL A 98 -3.17 -10.71 -3.15
N LEU A 99 -2.70 -11.67 -2.35
CA LEU A 99 -3.37 -12.95 -2.09
C LEU A 99 -4.30 -12.85 -0.88
N ALA A 100 -3.82 -12.23 0.20
CA ALA A 100 -4.58 -12.04 1.42
C ALA A 100 -4.19 -10.73 2.09
N THR A 101 -5.17 -10.07 2.70
CA THR A 101 -4.93 -8.91 3.55
C THR A 101 -5.82 -9.02 4.78
N THR A 102 -5.23 -8.78 5.95
CA THR A 102 -5.97 -8.56 7.18
C THR A 102 -5.51 -7.22 7.75
N GLY A 103 -6.48 -6.43 8.17
CA GLY A 103 -6.24 -5.11 8.73
C GLY A 103 -6.72 -5.05 10.17
N PRO A 104 -6.15 -4.12 10.96
CA PRO A 104 -6.72 -3.79 12.25
C PRO A 104 -8.21 -3.46 12.12
N VAL A 105 -9.05 -4.19 12.84
CA VAL A 105 -10.50 -3.98 12.82
C VAL A 105 -10.81 -2.80 13.73
N ARG A 106 -11.12 -1.65 13.14
CA ARG A 106 -11.69 -0.53 13.88
C ARG A 106 -13.14 -0.85 14.29
N PRO A 107 -13.64 -0.28 15.40
CA PRO A 107 -15.04 -0.38 15.77
C PRO A 107 -15.93 -0.02 14.57
N SER A 108 -16.85 -0.92 14.25
CA SER A 108 -17.73 -0.77 13.09
C SER A 108 -18.93 0.08 13.45
N ASP A 109 -18.94 1.35 13.04
CA ASP A 109 -20.17 2.14 13.04
C ASP A 109 -21.10 1.66 11.91
N ALA A 110 -22.21 1.02 12.30
CA ALA A 110 -23.20 0.49 11.36
C ALA A 110 -23.86 1.60 10.50
N LYS A 111 -24.05 2.80 11.05
CA LYS A 111 -24.61 3.95 10.32
C LYS A 111 -23.65 4.38 9.22
N LEU A 112 -22.35 4.45 9.54
CA LEU A 112 -21.32 4.81 8.57
C LEU A 112 -21.22 3.76 7.45
N ARG A 113 -21.23 2.46 7.77
CA ARG A 113 -21.22 1.40 6.73
C ARG A 113 -22.43 1.48 5.81
N ARG A 114 -23.61 1.74 6.36
CA ARG A 114 -24.82 1.96 5.55
C ARG A 114 -24.67 3.19 4.66
N ALA A 115 -24.16 4.30 5.20
CA ALA A 115 -23.92 5.52 4.41
C ALA A 115 -22.91 5.28 3.29
N GLN A 116 -21.83 4.55 3.55
CA GLN A 116 -20.84 4.16 2.54
C GLN A 116 -21.44 3.28 1.43
N ALA A 117 -22.27 2.30 1.79
CA ALA A 117 -22.93 1.43 0.82
C ALA A 117 -23.90 2.21 -0.10
N LEU A 118 -24.58 3.23 0.45
CA LEU A 118 -25.51 4.08 -0.31
C LEU A 118 -24.83 5.28 -0.99
N ALA A 119 -23.54 5.51 -0.73
CA ALA A 119 -22.85 6.73 -1.16
C ALA A 119 -22.86 6.91 -2.68
N ALA A 120 -22.82 5.83 -3.46
CA ALA A 120 -22.77 5.86 -4.92
C ALA A 120 -23.97 6.58 -5.57
N GLN A 121 -25.12 6.60 -4.88
CA GLN A 121 -26.35 7.27 -5.34
C GLN A 121 -26.61 8.60 -4.62
N SER A 122 -25.65 9.06 -3.82
CA SER A 122 -25.78 10.27 -3.00
C SER A 122 -24.88 11.39 -3.51
N GLU A 123 -25.30 12.63 -3.25
CA GLU A 123 -24.46 13.81 -3.48
C GLU A 123 -23.15 13.76 -2.68
N ALA A 124 -23.17 13.13 -1.49
CA ALA A 124 -21.96 12.90 -0.70
C ALA A 124 -20.93 12.05 -1.45
N GLY A 125 -21.36 10.98 -2.12
CA GLY A 125 -20.46 10.15 -2.93
C GLY A 125 -19.85 10.90 -4.10
N LEU A 126 -20.64 11.76 -4.77
CA LEU A 126 -20.14 12.61 -5.85
C LEU A 126 -19.10 13.62 -5.32
N ARG A 127 -19.36 14.27 -4.19
CA ARG A 127 -18.41 15.18 -3.53
C ARG A 127 -17.12 14.47 -3.12
N ILE A 128 -17.22 13.27 -2.52
CA ILE A 128 -16.06 12.45 -2.14
C ILE A 128 -15.24 12.07 -3.39
N ALA A 129 -15.90 11.64 -4.47
CA ALA A 129 -15.23 11.29 -5.70
C ALA A 129 -14.48 12.49 -6.32
N ARG A 130 -15.10 13.67 -6.38
CA ARG A 130 -14.44 14.90 -6.85
C ARG A 130 -13.21 15.22 -6.02
N GLU A 131 -13.30 15.14 -4.69
CA GLU A 131 -12.16 15.43 -3.80
C GLU A 131 -11.02 14.42 -4.00
N LEU A 132 -11.33 13.11 -4.03
CA LEU A 132 -10.31 12.08 -4.23
C LEU A 132 -9.59 12.23 -5.57
N ILE A 133 -10.33 12.49 -6.65
CA ILE A 133 -9.72 12.71 -7.97
C ILE A 133 -8.98 14.04 -8.03
N SER A 134 -9.50 15.12 -7.45
CA SER A 134 -8.80 16.41 -7.37
C SER A 134 -7.43 16.26 -6.68
N ARG A 135 -7.38 15.55 -5.54
CA ARG A 135 -6.13 15.24 -4.82
C ARG A 135 -5.19 14.37 -5.65
N LYS A 136 -5.71 13.36 -6.34
CA LYS A 136 -4.91 12.52 -7.25
C LYS A 136 -4.27 13.36 -8.35
N LEU A 137 -5.06 14.20 -9.03
CA LEU A 137 -4.57 15.05 -10.12
C LEU A 137 -3.57 16.09 -9.62
N ALA A 138 -3.79 16.68 -8.44
CA ALA A 138 -2.82 17.59 -7.84
C ALA A 138 -1.47 16.89 -7.54
N GLY A 139 -1.50 15.65 -7.07
CA GLY A 139 -0.28 14.85 -6.88
C GLY A 139 0.42 14.53 -8.21
N GLN A 140 -0.33 14.15 -9.24
CA GLN A 140 0.21 13.89 -10.58
C GLN A 140 0.81 15.14 -11.23
N GLU A 141 0.13 16.29 -11.09
CA GLU A 141 0.63 17.60 -11.49
C GLU A 141 1.97 17.92 -10.81
N GLN A 142 2.04 17.73 -9.49
CA GLN A 142 3.26 18.00 -8.71
C GLN A 142 4.42 17.14 -9.18
N VAL A 143 4.19 15.85 -9.42
CA VAL A 143 5.22 14.92 -9.91
C VAL A 143 5.63 15.26 -11.34
N ALA A 144 4.68 15.53 -12.24
CA ALA A 144 4.97 15.92 -13.62
C ALA A 144 5.84 17.20 -13.67
N ARG A 145 5.48 18.21 -12.88
CA ARG A 145 6.16 19.50 -12.84
C ARG A 145 7.53 19.43 -12.16
N ALA A 146 7.61 18.83 -10.97
CA ALA A 146 8.82 18.87 -10.15
C ALA A 146 9.79 17.72 -10.43
N SER A 147 9.28 16.51 -10.70
CA SER A 147 10.10 15.31 -10.89
C SER A 147 10.39 15.04 -12.36
N LEU A 148 9.37 15.05 -13.23
CA LEU A 148 9.53 14.78 -14.66
C LEU A 148 9.97 16.03 -15.46
N ARG A 149 9.84 17.23 -14.85
CA ARG A 149 10.09 18.53 -15.48
C ARG A 149 9.29 18.75 -16.77
N ASP A 150 8.10 18.15 -16.85
CA ASP A 150 7.17 18.28 -17.96
C ASP A 150 6.04 19.25 -17.60
N SER A 151 6.27 20.53 -17.89
CA SER A 151 5.28 21.59 -17.66
C SER A 151 4.04 21.45 -18.55
N LEU A 152 4.17 20.90 -19.76
CA LEU A 152 3.04 20.75 -20.68
C LEU A 152 2.03 19.74 -20.15
N THR A 153 2.51 18.57 -19.72
CA THR A 153 1.66 17.55 -19.08
C THR A 153 1.08 18.06 -17.77
N ALA A 154 1.88 18.77 -16.95
CA ALA A 154 1.38 19.35 -15.70
C ALA A 154 0.23 20.35 -15.95
N ASP A 155 0.37 21.25 -16.92
CA ASP A 155 -0.66 22.24 -17.25
C ASP A 155 -1.92 21.58 -17.85
N ALA A 156 -1.77 20.51 -18.63
CA ALA A 156 -2.90 19.71 -19.10
C ALA A 156 -3.67 19.08 -17.94
N ILE A 157 -2.97 18.50 -16.95
CA ILE A 157 -3.59 17.93 -15.74
C ILE A 157 -4.30 19.01 -14.92
N VAL A 158 -3.73 20.21 -14.80
CA VAL A 158 -4.37 21.36 -14.13
C VAL A 158 -5.69 21.74 -14.79
N ARG A 159 -5.73 21.80 -16.13
CA ARG A 159 -6.97 22.11 -16.88
C ARG A 159 -8.05 21.06 -16.60
N LEU A 160 -7.70 19.77 -16.65
CA LEU A 160 -8.63 18.68 -16.36
C LEU A 160 -9.13 18.74 -14.90
N ARG A 161 -8.23 19.05 -13.95
CA ARG A 161 -8.58 19.26 -12.54
C ARG A 161 -9.55 20.43 -12.36
N SER A 162 -9.37 21.53 -13.09
CA SER A 162 -10.24 22.71 -13.03
C SER A 162 -11.67 22.45 -13.53
N ALA A 163 -11.87 21.41 -14.35
CA ALA A 163 -13.19 20.99 -14.82
C ALA A 163 -13.96 20.11 -13.82
N LEU A 164 -13.27 19.51 -12.83
CA LEU A 164 -13.91 18.61 -11.84
C LEU A 164 -15.09 19.23 -11.07
N PRO A 165 -15.05 20.51 -10.63
CA PRO A 165 -16.18 21.10 -9.89
C PRO A 165 -17.49 21.10 -10.66
N ASN A 166 -17.44 21.16 -12.00
CA ASN A 166 -18.60 21.25 -12.88
C ASN A 166 -19.19 19.89 -13.25
N THR A 167 -18.54 18.79 -12.86
CA THR A 167 -19.02 17.44 -13.16
C THR A 167 -20.30 17.10 -12.42
N THR A 168 -21.28 16.49 -13.07
CA THR A 168 -22.57 16.11 -12.46
C THR A 168 -22.70 14.61 -12.18
N SER A 169 -21.81 13.79 -12.75
CA SER A 169 -21.86 12.34 -12.65
C SER A 169 -20.50 11.71 -12.35
N LEU A 170 -20.51 10.50 -11.76
CA LEU A 170 -19.29 9.71 -11.58
C LEU A 170 -18.64 9.32 -12.92
N GLY A 171 -19.42 9.22 -14.00
CA GLY A 171 -18.92 8.94 -15.34
C GLY A 171 -18.03 10.06 -15.88
N GLU A 172 -18.48 11.31 -15.75
CA GLU A 172 -17.69 12.49 -16.13
C GLU A 172 -16.39 12.60 -15.32
N ILE A 173 -16.46 12.35 -14.00
CA ILE A 173 -15.26 12.34 -13.15
C ILE A 173 -14.26 11.28 -13.61
N ARG A 174 -14.72 10.06 -13.92
CA ARG A 174 -13.87 8.99 -14.44
C ARG A 174 -13.27 9.32 -15.81
N MET A 175 -14.01 10.02 -16.66
CA MET A 175 -13.50 10.45 -17.98
C MET A 175 -12.39 11.49 -17.84
N LEU A 176 -12.54 12.48 -16.96
CA LEU A 176 -11.47 13.45 -16.68
C LEU A 176 -10.25 12.77 -16.06
N GLU A 177 -10.48 11.84 -15.13
CA GLU A 177 -9.41 11.05 -14.50
C GLU A 177 -8.66 10.21 -15.53
N SER A 178 -9.34 9.55 -16.46
CA SER A 178 -8.70 8.69 -17.45
C SER A 178 -7.86 9.49 -18.44
N GLN A 179 -8.34 10.65 -18.88
CA GLN A 179 -7.58 11.58 -19.74
C GLN A 179 -6.32 12.09 -19.02
N ALA A 180 -6.44 12.50 -17.76
CA ALA A 180 -5.30 12.96 -16.98
C ALA A 180 -4.30 11.84 -16.71
N ALA A 181 -4.78 10.62 -16.41
CA ALA A 181 -3.93 9.45 -16.24
C ALA A 181 -3.19 9.08 -17.53
N ALA A 182 -3.85 9.16 -18.69
CA ALA A 182 -3.20 8.91 -19.98
C ALA A 182 -2.06 9.90 -20.24
N ALA A 183 -2.31 11.20 -20.05
CA ALA A 183 -1.28 12.24 -20.18
C ALA A 183 -0.13 12.06 -19.18
N TYR A 184 -0.46 11.76 -17.92
CA TYR A 184 0.53 11.48 -16.88
C TYR A 184 1.41 10.30 -17.28
N TRP A 185 0.84 9.14 -17.61
CA TRP A 185 1.61 7.94 -17.95
C TRP A 185 2.35 8.05 -19.28
N SER A 186 1.90 8.88 -20.24
CA SER A 186 2.71 9.16 -21.43
C SER A 186 4.01 9.88 -21.07
N ALA A 187 4.00 10.79 -20.10
CA ALA A 187 5.22 11.47 -19.66
C ALA A 187 6.23 10.54 -18.97
N TRP A 188 5.79 9.37 -18.46
CA TRP A 188 6.69 8.35 -17.91
C TRP A 188 7.31 7.43 -18.96
N ARG A 189 6.73 7.35 -20.16
CA ARG A 189 7.11 6.34 -21.16
C ARG A 189 8.53 6.50 -21.68
N ASP A 190 8.96 7.75 -21.83
CA ASP A 190 10.24 8.10 -22.43
C ASP A 190 11.35 8.24 -21.39
N LEU A 191 11.04 7.95 -20.12
CA LEU A 191 12.02 7.90 -19.04
C LEU A 191 12.70 6.51 -19.01
N PRO A 192 14.02 6.46 -18.78
CA PRO A 192 14.81 5.24 -18.78
C PRO A 192 14.50 4.30 -17.60
#